data_AF-A0A378NCA6-F1
#
_entry.id   AF-A0A378NCA6-F1
#
_cell.length_a   1.000
_cell.length_b   1.000
_cell.length_c   1.000
_cell.angle_alpha   90.00
_cell.angle_beta   90.00
_cell.angle_gamma   90.00
#
_symmetry.space_group_name_H-M   'P 1'
#
loop_
_entity.id
_entity.type
_entity.pdbx_description
1 polymer ?
#
loop_
_entity_poly.entity_id
_entity_poly.type
_entity_poly.pdbx_seq_one_letter_code
_entity_poly.pdbx_strand_id
1 'polypeptide(L)'
;MTALQHDFEQISQHDSLAGVEVQTALKKAIETPNAENLESLSKKLYAFEKEQNPSGYAEKHQDFVAKMTPLYAELAQTVPTQEIAKIKWAAYQFGKNWVKQEKAVREISLPHYGKFERILGLMRINLNAEKPDMAKISELVSELGAVMADFKQVKVK
;
A
#
# COMPACT_ATOMS: atom_id res chain seq x y z
N MET A 1 24.86 -6.33 24.62
CA MET A 1 23.53 -6.35 24.01
C MET A 1 23.14 -4.93 23.65
N THR A 2 22.82 -4.68 22.39
CA THR A 2 22.22 -3.39 21.99
C THR A 2 20.78 -3.34 22.47
N ALA A 3 20.23 -2.14 22.70
CA ALA A 3 18.83 -1.95 23.10
C ALA A 3 17.86 -2.68 22.14
N LEU A 4 18.12 -2.61 20.83
CA LEU A 4 17.32 -3.29 19.80
C LEU A 4 17.26 -4.82 19.97
N GLN A 5 18.35 -5.46 20.40
CA GLN A 5 18.36 -6.91 20.64
C GLN A 5 17.51 -7.28 21.84
N HIS A 6 17.70 -6.56 22.95
CA HIS A 6 16.89 -6.76 24.14
C HIS A 6 15.40 -6.54 23.84
N ASP A 7 15.05 -5.47 23.12
CA ASP A 7 13.67 -5.14 22.78
C ASP A 7 13.04 -6.21 21.88
N PHE A 8 13.79 -6.77 20.92
CA PHE A 8 13.30 -7.84 20.05
C PHE A 8 12.99 -9.12 20.83
N GLU A 9 13.84 -9.50 21.78
CA GLU A 9 13.65 -10.70 22.63
C GLU A 9 12.42 -10.58 23.55
N GLN A 10 11.93 -9.37 23.81
CA GLN A 10 10.67 -9.16 24.55
C GLN A 10 9.41 -9.29 23.69
N ILE A 11 9.55 -9.38 22.35
CA ILE A 11 8.40 -9.55 21.46
C ILE A 11 7.90 -10.99 21.53
N SER A 12 6.57 -11.16 21.60
CA SER A 12 5.96 -12.49 21.54
C SER A 12 6.35 -13.22 20.25
N GLN A 13 6.60 -14.53 20.34
CA GLN A 13 7.03 -15.37 19.21
C GLN A 13 8.40 -14.99 18.62
N HIS A 14 9.27 -14.26 19.32
CA HIS A 14 10.64 -13.97 18.83
C HIS A 14 11.47 -15.22 18.48
N ASP A 15 11.07 -16.39 18.95
CA ASP A 15 11.63 -17.72 18.72
C ASP A 15 10.95 -18.50 17.58
N SER A 16 10.01 -17.88 16.88
CA SER A 16 9.39 -18.44 15.67
C SER A 16 10.42 -18.63 14.54
N LEU A 17 10.01 -19.28 13.45
CA LEU A 17 10.87 -19.48 12.28
C LEU A 17 11.43 -18.15 11.76
N ALA A 18 10.57 -17.16 11.52
CA ALA A 18 11.04 -15.84 11.12
C ALA A 18 11.77 -15.08 12.25
N GLY A 19 11.40 -15.31 13.51
CA GLY A 19 12.02 -14.69 14.68
C GLY A 19 13.49 -15.10 14.86
N VAL A 20 13.80 -16.38 14.68
CA VAL A 20 15.18 -16.90 14.70
C VAL A 20 16.02 -16.30 13.57
N GLU A 21 15.43 -16.09 12.40
CA GLU A 21 16.11 -15.42 11.28
C GLU A 21 16.44 -13.96 11.60
N VAL A 22 15.53 -13.24 12.30
CA VAL A 22 15.79 -11.89 12.79
C VAL A 22 16.93 -11.88 13.79
N GLN A 23 16.92 -12.77 14.80
CA GLN A 23 18.00 -12.85 15.79
C GLN A 23 19.36 -13.07 15.12
N THR A 24 19.41 -13.95 14.12
CA THR A 24 20.63 -14.23 13.35
C THR A 24 21.10 -13.00 12.56
N ALA A 25 20.18 -12.33 11.85
CA ALA A 25 20.51 -11.13 11.08
C ALA A 25 20.91 -9.95 11.99
N LEU A 26 20.28 -9.84 13.16
CA LEU A 26 20.56 -8.81 14.14
C LEU A 26 21.96 -8.98 14.74
N LYS A 27 22.35 -10.21 15.08
CA LYS A 27 23.71 -10.52 15.53
C LYS A 27 24.75 -10.12 14.48
N LYS A 28 24.53 -10.47 13.21
CA LYS A 28 25.41 -10.07 12.10
C LYS A 28 25.51 -8.56 11.91
N ALA A 29 24.39 -7.85 12.02
CA ALA A 29 24.37 -6.39 11.92
C ALA A 29 25.08 -5.70 13.11
N ILE A 30 25.04 -6.29 14.31
CA ILE A 30 25.80 -5.82 15.48
C ILE A 30 27.31 -6.08 15.28
N GLU A 31 27.68 -7.27 14.82
CA GLU A 31 29.08 -7.65 14.57
C GLU A 31 29.71 -6.84 13.43
N THR A 32 28.93 -6.50 12.40
CA THR A 32 29.41 -5.77 11.23
C THR A 32 28.30 -4.83 10.70
N PRO A 33 28.23 -3.59 11.22
CA PRO A 33 27.19 -2.63 10.85
C PRO A 33 27.49 -1.98 9.49
N ASN A 34 27.20 -2.71 8.42
CA ASN A 34 27.29 -2.23 7.04
C ASN A 34 25.91 -2.22 6.36
N ALA A 35 25.81 -1.56 5.20
CA ALA A 35 24.54 -1.41 4.48
C ALA A 35 23.88 -2.76 4.13
N GLU A 36 24.66 -3.75 3.72
CA GLU A 36 24.17 -5.08 3.35
C GLU A 36 23.53 -5.82 4.53
N ASN A 37 24.20 -5.83 5.69
CA ASN A 37 23.69 -6.48 6.90
C ASN A 37 22.46 -5.76 7.47
N LEU A 38 22.41 -4.43 7.39
CA LEU A 38 21.24 -3.64 7.80
C LEU A 38 20.05 -3.87 6.87
N GLU A 39 20.28 -3.96 5.55
CA GLU A 39 19.24 -4.32 4.59
C GLU A 39 18.70 -5.73 4.85
N SER A 40 19.59 -6.69 5.11
CA SER A 40 19.22 -8.06 5.45
C SER A 40 18.38 -8.11 6.73
N LEU A 41 18.80 -7.43 7.78
CA LEU A 41 18.03 -7.30 9.03
C LEU A 41 16.65 -6.69 8.78
N SER A 42 16.56 -5.61 7.98
CA SER A 42 15.28 -4.99 7.64
C SER A 42 14.34 -5.96 6.94
N LYS A 43 14.84 -6.77 6.00
CA LYS A 43 14.03 -7.79 5.31
C LYS A 43 13.54 -8.88 6.26
N LYS A 44 14.38 -9.33 7.19
CA LYS A 44 14.00 -10.35 8.18
C LYS A 44 12.99 -9.83 9.19
N LEU A 45 13.14 -8.59 9.66
CA LEU A 45 12.16 -7.94 10.55
C LEU A 45 10.80 -7.83 9.88
N TYR A 46 10.76 -7.49 8.59
CA TYR A 46 9.51 -7.43 7.82
C TYR A 46 8.89 -8.82 7.60
N ALA A 47 9.70 -9.86 7.39
CA ALA A 47 9.20 -11.23 7.29
C ALA A 47 8.62 -11.72 8.63
N PHE A 48 9.26 -11.38 9.74
CA PHE A 48 8.75 -11.63 11.09
C PHE A 48 7.43 -10.90 11.34
N GLU A 49 7.34 -9.60 11.04
CA GLU A 49 6.09 -8.85 11.14
C GLU A 49 4.94 -9.54 10.37
N LYS A 50 5.23 -10.08 9.18
CA LYS A 50 4.24 -10.83 8.39
C LYS A 50 3.78 -12.12 9.04
N GLU A 51 4.71 -12.90 9.56
CA GLU A 51 4.41 -14.15 10.25
C GLU A 51 3.56 -13.91 11.51
N GLN A 52 3.80 -12.79 12.21
CA GLN A 52 3.09 -12.43 13.43
C GLN A 52 1.71 -11.80 13.20
N ASN A 53 1.44 -11.27 12.00
CA ASN A 53 0.19 -10.54 11.72
C ASN A 53 -0.60 -11.08 10.51
N PRO A 54 -0.90 -12.39 10.41
CA PRO A 54 -1.61 -12.94 9.26
C PRO A 54 -3.05 -12.40 9.14
N SER A 55 -3.76 -12.21 10.27
CA SER A 55 -5.13 -11.65 10.26
C SER A 55 -5.17 -10.14 9.94
N GLY A 56 -4.16 -9.38 10.38
CA GLY A 56 -4.14 -7.92 10.23
C GLY A 56 -4.07 -7.46 8.78
N TYR A 57 -3.35 -8.19 7.91
CA TYR A 57 -3.33 -7.84 6.48
C TYR A 57 -4.65 -8.18 5.77
N ALA A 58 -5.31 -9.28 6.16
CA ALA A 58 -6.62 -9.63 5.64
C ALA A 58 -7.68 -8.59 6.01
N GLU A 59 -7.71 -8.14 7.26
CA GLU A 59 -8.60 -7.07 7.71
C GLU A 59 -8.31 -5.74 7.00
N LYS A 60 -7.04 -5.33 6.90
CA LYS A 60 -6.61 -4.14 6.14
C LYS A 60 -7.03 -4.23 4.67
N HIS A 61 -6.90 -5.40 4.05
CA HIS A 61 -7.29 -5.64 2.66
C HIS A 61 -8.81 -5.53 2.46
N GLN A 62 -9.59 -6.15 3.35
CA GLN A 62 -11.05 -6.04 3.33
C GLN A 62 -11.52 -4.61 3.58
N ASP A 63 -10.91 -3.89 4.53
CA ASP A 63 -11.21 -2.49 4.82
C ASP A 63 -10.95 -1.59 3.62
N PHE A 64 -9.81 -1.80 2.93
CA PHE A 64 -9.52 -1.13 1.67
C PHE A 64 -10.62 -1.36 0.64
N VAL A 65 -10.97 -2.62 0.37
CA VAL A 65 -11.96 -2.99 -0.64
C VAL A 65 -13.32 -2.36 -0.28
N ALA A 66 -13.75 -2.44 0.97
CA ALA A 66 -15.02 -1.90 1.43
C ALA A 66 -15.10 -0.37 1.29
N LYS A 67 -14.03 0.36 1.62
CA LYS A 67 -14.00 1.83 1.59
C LYS A 67 -13.77 2.41 0.20
N MET A 68 -12.93 1.77 -0.60
CA MET A 68 -12.49 2.34 -1.88
C MET A 68 -13.39 1.95 -3.06
N THR A 69 -14.05 0.79 -3.01
CA THR A 69 -14.98 0.34 -4.08
C THR A 69 -16.11 1.34 -4.35
N PRO A 70 -16.88 1.83 -3.36
CA PRO A 70 -17.97 2.78 -3.65
C PRO A 70 -17.46 4.12 -4.20
N LEU A 71 -16.31 4.60 -3.71
CA LEU A 71 -15.69 5.84 -4.21
C LEU A 71 -15.22 5.69 -5.67
N TYR A 72 -14.66 4.54 -6.03
CA TYR A 72 -14.33 4.23 -7.41
C TYR A 72 -15.59 4.20 -8.28
N ALA A 73 -16.66 3.54 -7.82
CA ALA A 73 -17.91 3.45 -8.58
C ALA A 73 -18.53 4.83 -8.84
N GLU A 74 -18.47 5.74 -7.87
CA GLU A 74 -18.92 7.12 -8.04
C GLU A 74 -18.06 7.88 -9.06
N LEU A 75 -16.73 7.77 -8.95
CA LEU A 75 -15.81 8.39 -9.91
C LEU A 75 -16.05 7.87 -11.34
N ALA A 76 -16.17 6.55 -11.50
CA ALA A 76 -16.41 5.90 -12.80
C ALA A 76 -17.76 6.28 -13.43
N GLN A 77 -18.80 6.49 -12.63
CA GLN A 77 -20.10 6.97 -13.10
C GLN A 77 -20.10 8.45 -13.46
N THR A 78 -19.27 9.25 -12.80
CA THR A 78 -19.23 10.70 -13.01
C THR A 78 -18.43 11.08 -14.25
N VAL A 79 -17.36 10.37 -14.57
CA VAL A 79 -16.48 10.68 -15.72
C VAL A 79 -17.23 10.79 -17.06
N PRO A 80 -18.15 9.88 -17.42
CA PRO A 80 -18.94 9.97 -18.66
C PRO A 80 -19.82 11.22 -18.78
N THR A 81 -20.21 11.86 -17.66
CA THR A 81 -21.02 13.08 -17.67
C THR A 81 -20.27 14.30 -18.21
N GLN A 82 -18.93 14.23 -18.24
CA GLN A 82 -18.02 15.34 -18.59
C GLN A 82 -18.17 16.60 -17.72
N GLU A 83 -18.90 16.50 -16.58
CA GLU A 83 -19.04 17.60 -15.64
C GLU A 83 -17.79 17.74 -14.77
N ILE A 84 -16.82 18.54 -15.23
CA ILE A 84 -15.49 18.70 -14.61
C ILE A 84 -15.56 18.94 -13.09
N ALA A 85 -16.47 19.79 -12.62
CA ALA A 85 -16.63 20.07 -11.20
C ALA A 85 -16.99 18.81 -10.39
N LYS A 86 -17.92 17.99 -10.89
CA LYS A 86 -18.31 16.73 -10.25
C LYS A 86 -17.18 15.72 -10.28
N ILE A 87 -16.48 15.61 -11.41
CA ILE A 87 -15.35 14.68 -11.56
C ILE A 87 -14.22 15.04 -10.59
N LYS A 88 -13.88 16.34 -10.49
CA LYS A 88 -12.89 16.83 -9.52
C LYS A 88 -13.30 16.49 -8.09
N TRP A 89 -14.57 16.66 -7.75
CA TRP A 89 -15.06 16.33 -6.42
C TRP A 89 -14.99 14.83 -6.13
N ALA A 90 -15.42 13.97 -7.05
CA ALA A 90 -15.33 12.52 -6.88
C ALA A 90 -13.86 12.05 -6.78
N ALA A 91 -12.98 12.57 -7.63
CA ALA A 91 -11.54 12.28 -7.58
C ALA A 91 -10.90 12.76 -6.27
N TYR A 92 -11.34 13.91 -5.74
CA TYR A 92 -10.92 14.40 -4.44
C TYR A 92 -11.36 13.48 -3.29
N GLN A 93 -12.61 13.01 -3.28
CA GLN A 93 -13.08 12.07 -2.26
C GLN A 93 -12.32 10.74 -2.32
N PHE A 94 -12.05 10.23 -3.53
CA PHE A 94 -11.20 9.06 -3.72
C PHE A 94 -9.81 9.30 -3.14
N GLY A 95 -9.12 10.37 -3.55
CA GLY A 95 -7.77 10.69 -3.08
C GLY A 95 -7.68 10.91 -1.56
N LYS A 96 -8.66 11.57 -0.95
CA LYS A 96 -8.72 11.77 0.50
C LYS A 96 -8.81 10.45 1.27
N ASN A 97 -9.55 9.47 0.76
CA ASN A 97 -9.66 8.16 1.40
C ASN A 97 -8.48 7.26 1.06
N TRP A 98 -7.89 7.40 -0.13
CA TRP A 98 -6.65 6.73 -0.50
C TRP A 98 -5.53 6.99 0.51
N VAL A 99 -5.30 8.24 0.93
CA VAL A 99 -4.26 8.58 1.93
C VAL A 99 -4.39 7.77 3.23
N LYS A 100 -5.63 7.46 3.65
CA LYS A 100 -5.87 6.66 4.86
C LYS A 100 -5.56 5.18 4.67
N GLN A 101 -5.57 4.72 3.43
CA GLN A 101 -5.43 3.32 3.06
C GLN A 101 -4.07 2.99 2.41
N GLU A 102 -3.34 4.02 1.99
CA GLU A 102 -2.07 3.93 1.27
C GLU A 102 -1.09 2.98 1.97
N LYS A 103 -0.91 3.15 3.29
CA LYS A 103 -0.01 2.32 4.10
C LYS A 103 -0.39 0.84 4.03
N ALA A 104 -1.67 0.52 4.13
CA ALA A 104 -2.15 -0.85 4.02
C ALA A 104 -1.83 -1.46 2.65
N VAL A 105 -2.10 -0.73 1.57
CA VAL A 105 -1.81 -1.20 0.21
C VAL A 105 -0.30 -1.37 0.00
N ARG A 106 0.53 -0.45 0.49
CA ARG A 106 1.98 -0.52 0.41
C ARG A 106 2.54 -1.74 1.15
N GLU A 107 2.01 -2.03 2.34
CA GLU A 107 2.42 -3.17 3.15
C GLU A 107 1.97 -4.51 2.55
N ILE A 108 0.78 -4.56 1.95
CA ILE A 108 0.23 -5.75 1.31
C ILE A 108 0.91 -6.01 -0.05
N SER A 109 1.05 -4.97 -0.88
CA SER A 109 1.61 -5.08 -2.22
C SER A 109 2.23 -3.76 -2.73
N LEU A 110 3.55 -3.65 -2.56
CA LEU A 110 4.34 -2.53 -3.10
C LEU A 110 4.14 -2.29 -4.62
N PRO A 111 4.04 -3.33 -5.48
CA PRO A 111 3.73 -3.12 -6.90
C PRO A 111 2.38 -2.44 -7.15
N HIS A 112 1.32 -2.81 -6.43
CA HIS A 112 0.01 -2.17 -6.57
C HIS A 112 0.03 -0.74 -6.06
N TYR A 113 0.68 -0.50 -4.92
CA TYR A 113 0.90 0.84 -4.40
C TYR A 113 1.50 1.77 -5.46
N GLY A 114 2.58 1.35 -6.12
CA GLY A 114 3.19 2.14 -7.19
C GLY A 114 2.24 2.44 -8.36
N LYS A 115 1.39 1.48 -8.76
CA LYS A 115 0.37 1.69 -9.79
C LYS A 115 -0.68 2.72 -9.34
N PHE A 116 -1.19 2.61 -8.12
CA PHE A 116 -2.15 3.57 -7.56
C PHE A 116 -1.57 4.99 -7.53
N GLU A 117 -0.37 5.17 -6.96
CA GLU A 117 0.30 6.48 -6.88
C GLU A 117 0.46 7.12 -8.27
N ARG A 118 0.92 6.34 -9.25
CA ARG A 118 1.08 6.82 -10.63
C ARG A 118 -0.25 7.30 -11.20
N ILE A 119 -1.31 6.49 -11.09
CA ILE A 119 -2.62 6.82 -11.66
C ILE A 119 -3.19 8.06 -10.97
N LEU A 120 -3.17 8.11 -9.64
CA LEU A 120 -3.71 9.24 -8.88
C LEU A 120 -2.93 10.53 -9.14
N GLY A 121 -1.62 10.45 -9.26
CA GLY A 121 -0.78 11.58 -9.66
C GLY A 121 -1.15 12.11 -11.05
N LEU A 122 -1.25 11.22 -12.04
CA LEU A 122 -1.64 11.59 -13.40
C LEU A 122 -3.08 12.14 -13.47
N MET A 123 -4.03 11.59 -12.73
CA MET A 123 -5.37 12.14 -12.64
C MET A 123 -5.35 13.56 -12.09
N ARG A 124 -4.59 13.80 -11.01
CA ARG A 124 -4.47 15.14 -10.41
C ARG A 124 -3.87 16.15 -11.39
N ILE A 125 -2.90 15.76 -12.21
CA ILE A 125 -2.33 16.61 -13.25
C ILE A 125 -3.39 16.95 -14.31
N ASN A 126 -4.04 15.93 -14.89
CA ASN A 126 -5.01 16.13 -15.97
C ASN A 126 -6.24 16.93 -15.53
N LEU A 127 -6.76 16.67 -14.32
CA LEU A 127 -7.92 17.39 -13.80
C LEU A 127 -7.62 18.87 -13.51
N ASN A 128 -6.39 19.21 -13.14
CA ASN A 128 -6.00 20.58 -12.81
C ASN A 128 -5.35 21.35 -13.96
N ALA A 129 -5.22 20.73 -15.14
CA ALA A 129 -4.79 21.43 -16.34
C ALA A 129 -5.80 22.51 -16.74
N GLU A 130 -5.34 23.57 -17.42
CA GLU A 130 -6.20 24.63 -17.96
C GLU A 130 -7.29 24.08 -18.89
N LYS A 131 -6.94 23.03 -19.64
CA LYS A 131 -7.85 22.26 -20.50
C LYS A 131 -7.74 20.79 -20.14
N PRO A 132 -8.63 20.27 -19.27
CA PRO A 132 -8.63 18.85 -18.90
C PRO A 132 -8.82 17.94 -20.13
N ASP A 133 -7.92 16.98 -20.29
CA ASP A 133 -8.06 15.93 -21.31
C ASP A 133 -9.01 14.84 -20.81
N MET A 134 -10.26 14.91 -21.25
CA MET A 134 -11.30 13.97 -20.82
C MET A 134 -11.07 12.54 -21.31
N ALA A 135 -10.44 12.36 -22.47
CA ALA A 135 -10.09 11.04 -22.97
C ALA A 135 -9.03 10.41 -22.05
N LYS A 136 -8.01 11.20 -21.69
CA LYS A 136 -6.96 10.72 -20.77
C LYS A 136 -7.47 10.44 -19.37
N ILE A 137 -8.37 11.29 -18.85
CA ILE A 137 -9.02 11.06 -17.55
C ILE A 137 -9.83 9.76 -17.58
N SER A 138 -10.58 9.51 -18.65
CA SER A 138 -11.36 8.28 -18.78
C SER A 138 -10.47 7.03 -18.84
N GLU A 139 -9.36 7.08 -19.58
CA GLU A 139 -8.36 6.00 -19.62
C GLU A 139 -7.79 5.72 -18.23
N LEU A 140 -7.37 6.76 -17.51
CA LEU A 140 -6.80 6.64 -16.16
C LEU A 140 -7.80 6.08 -15.14
N VAL A 141 -9.08 6.44 -15.25
CA VAL A 141 -10.12 5.89 -14.36
C VAL A 141 -10.40 4.42 -14.70
N SER A 142 -10.41 4.05 -15.98
CA SER A 142 -10.50 2.63 -16.37
C SER A 142 -9.31 1.83 -15.83
N GLU A 143 -8.10 2.37 -15.93
CA GLU A 143 -6.90 1.76 -15.39
C GLU A 143 -6.95 1.63 -13.86
N LEU A 144 -7.44 2.66 -13.16
CA LEU A 144 -7.67 2.61 -11.71
C LEU A 144 -8.60 1.45 -11.33
N GLY A 145 -9.66 1.26 -12.10
CA GLY A 145 -10.58 0.13 -11.94
C GLY A 145 -9.92 -1.23 -12.09
N ALA A 146 -9.04 -1.37 -13.09
CA ALA A 146 -8.27 -2.59 -13.29
C ALA A 146 -7.34 -2.88 -12.11
N VAL A 147 -6.62 -1.86 -11.61
CA VAL A 147 -5.74 -2.01 -10.43
C VAL A 147 -6.54 -2.33 -9.16
N MET A 148 -7.71 -1.71 -8.97
CA MET A 148 -8.62 -2.04 -7.87
C MET A 148 -9.08 -3.50 -7.94
N ALA A 149 -9.46 -3.99 -9.12
CA ALA A 149 -9.91 -5.36 -9.33
C ALA A 149 -8.78 -6.38 -9.11
N ASP A 150 -7.58 -6.10 -9.62
CA ASP A 150 -6.37 -6.91 -9.42
C ASP A 150 -6.01 -6.97 -7.93
N PHE A 151 -5.95 -5.82 -7.26
CA PHE A 151 -5.62 -5.75 -5.84
C PHE A 151 -6.64 -6.51 -4.98
N LYS A 152 -7.94 -6.44 -5.31
CA LYS A 152 -8.99 -7.19 -4.61
C LYS A 152 -8.78 -8.71 -4.66
N GLN A 153 -8.04 -9.23 -5.63
CA GLN A 153 -7.75 -10.66 -5.76
C GLN A 153 -6.44 -11.08 -5.08
N VAL A 154 -5.67 -10.14 -4.52
CA VAL A 154 -4.42 -10.44 -3.81
C VAL A 154 -4.72 -11.38 -2.64
N LYS A 155 -4.07 -12.55 -2.66
CA LYS A 155 -4.12 -13.50 -1.54
C LYS A 155 -3.26 -12.97 -0.41
N VAL A 156 -3.91 -12.39 0.59
CA VAL A 156 -3.33 -12.05 1.89
C VAL A 156 -3.25 -13.35 2.71
N LYS A 157 -2.04 -13.74 3.08
CA LYS A 157 -1.76 -14.92 3.91
C LYS A 157 -1.80 -14.56 5.38
#